data_AF-A0AAV8H2S7-F1
#
_entry.id   AF-A0AAV8H2S7-F1
#
_cell.length_a   1.000
_cell.length_b   1.000
_cell.length_c   1.000
_cell.angle_alpha   90.00
_cell.angle_beta   90.00
_cell.angle_gamma   90.00
#
_symmetry.space_group_name_H-M   'P 1'
#
loop_
_entity.id
_entity.type
_entity.pdbx_description
1 polymer ?
#
loop_
_entity_poly.entity_id
_entity_poly.type
_entity_poly.pdbx_seq_one_letter_code
_entity_poly.pdbx_strand_id
1 'polypeptide(L)'
;MTAPSDDAPESGGASSVNAPASLVAPPDSPGYRTPDLVLRRTSRETRPPVRLQDFVTYQTKVLEYISLAEDLMKLDLDGVSKALDLISDALSSCSHSNRLMEMKANALLKLRRYEDAIRYCELTPDSDGKDYISKQWRLNVIAKSYFYSGKLDEALEAIKRNEQATVDSEWYEFDSSSSETEKEFELNENKAPEPDITFLVTLRELAHLKTAGNEAFHATRYAEAVEHYSAAIALSTESRFFTAVCLCSRAAAYQAMCHIVNAIADCSLAIALDPTHTKAFSRRAVLYDMIRDYNQEANDLRMLISLLEKQQQENQTGKSSKTNTSDYLNRVHRRLLSAEDSTKKSIPLNFYLILGVDDTASEDDVKNAYDKAALRHRPDMVIQSLPKNEMVDGDAISIEITGRVHKDADHLFEIIGEAYAVLSDTTKRAKYDSDEEKRQTKKTYGTVSTPRKSPLGG
;
A
#
# COMPACT_ATOMS: atom_id res chain seq x y z
N MET A 1 -6.99 20.68 -22.20
CA MET A 1 -8.05 20.11 -23.07
C MET A 1 -8.51 18.79 -22.47
N THR A 2 -9.68 18.85 -21.81
CA THR A 2 -10.68 17.81 -21.50
C THR A 2 -10.24 16.38 -21.16
N ALA A 3 -10.44 16.03 -19.88
CA ALA A 3 -10.58 14.67 -19.36
C ALA A 3 -12.05 14.18 -19.50
N PRO A 4 -12.32 12.86 -19.52
CA PRO A 4 -13.68 12.34 -19.32
C PRO A 4 -13.88 11.76 -17.91
N SER A 5 -15.04 12.13 -17.36
CA SER A 5 -15.68 11.63 -16.14
C SER A 5 -16.65 10.47 -16.46
N ASP A 6 -17.35 9.98 -15.42
CA ASP A 6 -18.59 9.15 -15.43
C ASP A 6 -18.36 7.65 -15.15
N ASP A 7 -19.12 6.92 -14.31
CA ASP A 7 -20.44 7.18 -13.69
C ASP A 7 -20.71 6.20 -12.52
N ALA A 8 -21.53 6.62 -11.56
CA ALA A 8 -22.15 5.80 -10.51
C ALA A 8 -23.69 5.90 -10.61
N PRO A 9 -24.50 4.89 -10.22
CA PRO A 9 -25.95 5.06 -10.18
C PRO A 9 -26.49 5.24 -8.76
N GLU A 10 -27.29 6.30 -8.61
CA GLU A 10 -28.14 6.63 -7.47
C GLU A 10 -29.44 5.82 -7.41
N SER A 11 -29.97 5.81 -6.19
CA SER A 11 -31.28 5.38 -5.70
C SER A 11 -32.51 5.99 -6.38
N GLY A 12 -33.60 5.22 -6.43
CA GLY A 12 -34.96 5.72 -6.65
C GLY A 12 -35.96 4.97 -5.78
N GLY A 13 -36.65 5.71 -4.91
CA GLY A 13 -37.65 5.17 -3.99
C GLY A 13 -39.10 5.40 -4.40
N ALA A 14 -39.96 4.76 -3.61
CA ALA A 14 -41.27 5.20 -3.13
C ALA A 14 -42.57 4.81 -3.86
N SER A 15 -43.48 4.34 -3.00
CA SER A 15 -44.95 4.44 -2.99
C SER A 15 -45.75 3.37 -3.76
N SER A 16 -46.96 2.95 -3.37
CA SER A 16 -47.71 2.89 -2.11
C SER A 16 -49.06 2.23 -2.44
N VAL A 17 -49.78 1.72 -1.42
CA VAL A 17 -51.23 1.42 -1.36
C VAL A 17 -51.86 0.39 -2.32
N ASN A 18 -52.35 -0.73 -1.76
CA ASN A 18 -53.80 -0.95 -1.59
C ASN A 18 -54.12 -2.30 -0.91
N ALA A 19 -55.00 -2.25 0.08
CA ALA A 19 -55.90 -3.33 0.53
C ALA A 19 -57.35 -2.77 0.38
N PRO A 20 -58.47 -3.45 0.72
CA PRO A 20 -58.71 -4.84 1.16
C PRO A 20 -59.96 -5.51 0.49
N ALA A 21 -60.24 -6.80 0.78
CA ALA A 21 -61.57 -7.45 0.87
C ALA A 21 -61.39 -8.98 1.04
N SER A 22 -61.73 -9.62 2.17
CA SER A 22 -63.05 -9.95 2.73
C SER A 22 -63.69 -11.26 2.23
N LEU A 23 -63.76 -12.23 3.16
CA LEU A 23 -64.74 -13.32 3.34
C LEU A 23 -64.78 -14.49 2.34
N VAL A 24 -64.61 -15.72 2.88
CA VAL A 24 -65.66 -16.75 3.05
C VAL A 24 -65.03 -18.01 3.71
N ALA A 25 -65.62 -18.47 4.81
CA ALA A 25 -65.49 -19.83 5.37
C ALA A 25 -66.80 -20.60 5.04
N PRO A 26 -66.81 -21.95 4.94
CA PRO A 26 -67.21 -22.82 6.09
C PRO A 26 -66.63 -24.27 5.98
N PRO A 27 -67.18 -25.34 6.62
CA PRO A 27 -67.02 -25.70 8.03
C PRO A 27 -66.64 -27.20 8.28
N ASP A 28 -66.49 -27.51 9.58
CA ASP A 28 -66.72 -28.78 10.30
C ASP A 28 -65.79 -30.03 10.19
N SER A 29 -65.25 -30.30 11.39
CA SER A 29 -64.50 -31.41 12.04
C SER A 29 -65.03 -32.85 11.79
N PRO A 30 -64.44 -33.97 12.34
CA PRO A 30 -63.56 -34.04 13.51
C PRO A 30 -62.45 -35.12 13.58
N GLY A 31 -61.61 -34.96 14.60
CA GLY A 31 -60.88 -36.05 15.26
C GLY A 31 -59.37 -35.91 15.14
N TYR A 32 -58.70 -35.60 16.25
CA TYR A 32 -57.78 -36.54 16.90
C TYR A 32 -57.34 -36.00 18.26
N ARG A 33 -57.30 -36.93 19.20
CA ARG A 33 -57.00 -36.79 20.62
C ARG A 33 -55.62 -36.19 20.88
N THR A 34 -55.54 -35.33 21.88
CA THR A 34 -54.31 -34.99 22.61
C THR A 34 -53.74 -36.20 23.33
N PRO A 35 -52.41 -36.31 23.41
CA PRO A 35 -51.79 -36.75 24.66
C PRO A 35 -50.63 -35.82 25.10
N ASP A 36 -50.74 -35.44 26.36
CA ASP A 36 -49.73 -35.08 27.36
C ASP A 36 -48.32 -34.62 26.95
N LEU A 37 -48.05 -33.39 27.40
CA LEU A 37 -46.75 -32.81 27.70
C LEU A 37 -45.93 -33.73 28.63
N VAL A 38 -44.93 -34.41 28.07
CA VAL A 38 -43.79 -34.92 28.84
C VAL A 38 -42.64 -33.93 28.69
N LEU A 39 -42.38 -33.19 29.77
CA LEU A 39 -41.16 -32.42 29.99
C LEU A 39 -39.93 -33.33 29.83
N ARG A 40 -39.31 -33.34 28.65
CA ARG A 40 -37.92 -33.79 28.49
C ARG A 40 -37.01 -32.67 29.02
N ARG A 41 -36.57 -32.82 30.27
CA ARG A 41 -35.35 -32.16 30.77
C ARG A 41 -34.20 -32.58 29.83
N THR A 42 -33.73 -31.66 29.01
CA THR A 42 -32.41 -31.80 28.38
C THR A 42 -31.38 -31.64 29.49
N SER A 43 -30.72 -32.75 29.82
CA SER A 43 -29.59 -32.79 30.73
C SER A 43 -28.53 -31.79 30.24
N ARG A 44 -28.19 -30.81 31.07
CA ARG A 44 -26.89 -30.12 30.99
C ARG A 44 -25.82 -31.22 30.99
N GLU A 45 -25.12 -31.41 29.88
CA GLU A 45 -23.80 -32.05 29.90
C GLU A 45 -22.88 -31.13 30.70
N THR A 46 -22.78 -31.40 31.99
CA THR A 46 -21.78 -30.79 32.87
C THR A 46 -20.41 -31.23 32.37
N ARG A 47 -19.56 -30.27 31.97
CA ARG A 47 -18.12 -30.47 31.76
C ARG A 47 -17.57 -31.30 32.94
N PRO A 48 -16.79 -32.37 32.69
CA PRO A 48 -16.16 -33.09 33.78
C PRO A 48 -15.24 -32.14 34.55
N PRO A 49 -15.14 -32.25 35.89
CA PRO A 49 -14.27 -31.40 36.67
C PRO A 49 -12.82 -31.73 36.31
N VAL A 50 -12.15 -30.81 35.61
CA VAL A 50 -10.69 -30.83 35.47
C VAL A 50 -10.13 -30.81 36.90
N ARG A 51 -9.23 -31.75 37.24
CA ARG A 51 -8.61 -31.74 38.57
C ARG A 51 -7.85 -30.42 38.72
N LEU A 52 -8.07 -29.71 39.83
CA LEU A 52 -7.40 -28.43 40.15
C LEU A 52 -5.87 -28.49 39.93
N GLN A 53 -5.25 -29.65 40.20
CA GLN A 53 -3.83 -29.89 39.93
C GLN A 53 -3.49 -29.80 38.43
N ASP A 54 -4.28 -30.43 37.56
CA ASP A 54 -4.06 -30.43 36.11
C ASP A 54 -4.27 -29.02 35.52
N PHE A 55 -5.20 -28.25 36.10
CA PHE A 55 -5.47 -26.86 35.73
C PHE A 55 -4.32 -25.91 36.10
N VAL A 56 -3.79 -26.00 37.33
CA VAL A 56 -2.64 -25.19 37.75
C VAL A 56 -1.39 -25.54 36.93
N THR A 57 -1.16 -26.82 36.65
CA THR A 57 -0.01 -27.25 35.82
C THR A 57 -0.12 -26.72 34.38
N TYR A 58 -1.34 -26.66 33.84
CA TYR A 58 -1.64 -26.06 32.55
C TYR A 58 -1.33 -24.55 32.51
N GLN A 59 -1.80 -23.79 33.51
CA GLN A 59 -1.59 -22.35 33.61
C GLN A 59 -0.10 -21.97 33.69
N THR A 60 0.67 -22.66 34.53
CA THR A 60 2.13 -22.43 34.65
C THR A 60 2.85 -22.65 33.33
N LYS A 61 2.50 -23.72 32.61
CA LYS A 61 3.10 -24.05 31.33
C LYS A 61 2.81 -23.01 30.24
N VAL A 62 1.58 -22.49 30.19
CA VAL A 62 1.21 -21.41 29.26
C VAL A 62 2.03 -20.14 29.53
N LEU A 63 2.18 -19.75 30.80
CA LEU A 63 2.96 -18.57 31.19
C LEU A 63 4.46 -18.71 30.86
N GLU A 64 5.03 -19.91 31.02
CA GLU A 64 6.42 -20.18 30.62
C GLU A 64 6.61 -20.02 29.10
N TYR A 65 5.69 -20.55 28.29
CA TYR A 65 5.74 -20.37 26.83
C TYR A 65 5.59 -18.91 26.42
N ILE A 66 4.69 -18.17 27.05
CA ILE A 66 4.50 -16.73 26.80
C ILE A 66 5.79 -15.98 27.08
N SER A 67 6.39 -16.16 28.27
CA SER A 67 7.64 -15.48 28.64
C SER A 67 8.78 -15.79 27.66
N LEU A 68 8.96 -17.05 27.30
CA LEU A 68 10.04 -17.46 26.39
C LEU A 68 9.81 -16.90 24.98
N ALA A 69 8.58 -16.93 24.49
CA ALA A 69 8.24 -16.37 23.19
C ALA A 69 8.38 -14.84 23.16
N GLU A 70 8.04 -14.12 24.24
CA GLU A 70 8.23 -12.68 24.34
C GLU A 70 9.71 -12.29 24.25
N ASP A 71 10.59 -13.04 24.91
CA ASP A 71 12.03 -12.79 24.85
C ASP A 71 12.61 -13.08 23.46
N LEU A 72 12.18 -14.17 22.81
CA LEU A 72 12.54 -14.47 21.43
C LEU A 72 12.04 -13.41 20.44
N MET A 73 10.83 -12.85 20.65
CA MET A 73 10.24 -11.82 19.79
C MET A 73 10.90 -10.43 19.91
N LYS A 74 11.77 -10.22 20.90
CA LYS A 74 12.59 -9.01 21.07
C LYS A 74 13.93 -9.10 20.32
N LEU A 75 14.30 -10.29 19.82
CA LEU A 75 15.53 -10.52 19.07
C LEU A 75 15.33 -10.14 17.58
N ASP A 76 16.11 -10.76 16.70
CA ASP A 76 16.06 -10.63 15.25
C ASP A 76 14.94 -11.48 14.61
N LEU A 77 14.81 -11.42 13.28
CA LEU A 77 13.80 -12.19 12.55
C LEU A 77 13.96 -13.71 12.75
N ASP A 78 15.18 -14.21 12.96
CA ASP A 78 15.42 -15.61 13.29
C ASP A 78 14.85 -15.96 14.68
N GLY A 79 15.05 -15.08 15.67
CA GLY A 79 14.38 -15.15 16.96
C GLY A 79 12.85 -15.15 16.84
N VAL A 80 12.28 -14.28 16.01
CA VAL A 80 10.83 -14.26 15.76
C VAL A 80 10.35 -15.55 15.09
N SER A 81 11.14 -16.14 14.17
CA SER A 81 10.82 -17.44 13.56
C SER A 81 10.80 -18.56 14.59
N LYS A 82 11.81 -18.61 15.48
CA LYS A 82 11.86 -19.58 16.58
C LYS A 82 10.70 -19.41 17.56
N ALA A 83 10.32 -18.16 17.86
CA ALA A 83 9.14 -17.86 18.64
C ALA A 83 7.87 -18.42 17.98
N LEU A 84 7.72 -18.25 16.66
CA LEU A 84 6.55 -18.75 15.93
C LEU A 84 6.42 -20.29 16.01
N ASP A 85 7.53 -21.00 15.90
CA ASP A 85 7.57 -22.47 16.05
C ASP A 85 7.20 -22.88 17.48
N LEU A 86 7.82 -22.25 18.48
CA LEU A 86 7.54 -22.47 19.90
C LEU A 86 6.05 -22.22 20.24
N ILE A 87 5.48 -21.11 19.76
CA ILE A 87 4.07 -20.77 19.99
C ILE A 87 3.16 -21.79 19.29
N SER A 88 3.53 -22.27 18.10
CA SER A 88 2.75 -23.28 17.38
C SER A 88 2.74 -24.61 18.12
N ASP A 89 3.88 -25.02 18.68
CA ASP A 89 3.97 -26.18 19.56
C ASP A 89 3.16 -25.99 20.85
N ALA A 90 3.23 -24.80 21.47
CA ALA A 90 2.46 -24.48 22.65
C ALA A 90 0.95 -24.59 22.40
N LEU A 91 0.45 -24.02 21.30
CA LEU A 91 -0.95 -24.07 20.89
C LEU A 91 -1.45 -25.49 20.57
N SER A 92 -0.57 -26.41 20.20
CA SER A 92 -0.94 -27.84 20.04
C SER A 92 -1.35 -28.49 21.36
N SER A 93 -0.80 -28.02 22.48
CA SER A 93 -1.12 -28.46 23.84
C SER A 93 -2.11 -27.55 24.56
N CYS A 94 -2.16 -26.27 24.17
CA CYS A 94 -2.92 -25.21 24.82
C CYS A 94 -3.78 -24.46 23.80
N SER A 95 -4.73 -25.16 23.18
CA SER A 95 -5.50 -24.68 22.01
C SER A 95 -6.43 -23.48 22.26
N HIS A 96 -6.67 -23.12 23.53
CA HIS A 96 -7.63 -22.09 23.90
C HIS A 96 -6.99 -20.80 24.44
N SER A 97 -5.65 -20.71 24.48
CA SER A 97 -5.00 -19.53 25.05
C SER A 97 -5.05 -18.35 24.08
N ASN A 98 -5.84 -17.33 24.43
CA ASN A 98 -5.99 -16.09 23.67
C ASN A 98 -4.65 -15.39 23.44
N ARG A 99 -3.80 -15.34 24.48
CA ARG A 99 -2.50 -14.69 24.42
C ARG A 99 -1.53 -15.38 23.45
N LEU A 100 -1.46 -16.72 23.48
CA LEU A 100 -0.61 -17.46 22.54
C LEU A 100 -1.09 -17.30 21.09
N MET A 101 -2.41 -17.26 20.87
CA MET A 101 -2.97 -16.98 19.54
C MET A 101 -2.61 -15.59 19.05
N GLU A 102 -2.74 -14.58 19.90
CA GLU A 102 -2.33 -13.19 19.59
C GLU A 102 -0.83 -13.11 19.26
N MET A 103 0.03 -13.72 20.09
CA MET A 103 1.47 -13.75 19.88
C MET A 103 1.84 -14.43 18.56
N LYS A 104 1.15 -15.51 18.18
CA LYS A 104 1.33 -16.16 16.87
C LYS A 104 1.04 -15.21 15.72
N ALA A 105 -0.06 -14.48 15.80
CA ALA A 105 -0.47 -13.53 14.76
C ALA A 105 0.51 -12.35 14.66
N ASN A 106 0.98 -11.82 15.79
CA ASN A 106 2.01 -10.78 15.85
C ASN A 106 3.38 -11.27 15.34
N ALA A 107 3.75 -12.53 15.59
CA ALA A 107 4.96 -13.13 15.02
C ALA A 107 4.87 -13.22 13.50
N LEU A 108 3.71 -13.63 12.94
CA LEU A 108 3.48 -13.64 11.49
C LEU A 108 3.57 -12.23 10.88
N LEU A 109 3.02 -11.22 11.55
CA LEU A 109 3.17 -9.81 11.15
C LEU A 109 4.64 -9.37 11.10
N LYS A 110 5.40 -9.63 12.16
CA LYS A 110 6.83 -9.29 12.24
C LYS A 110 7.67 -10.00 11.17
N LEU A 111 7.30 -11.23 10.82
CA LEU A 111 7.92 -12.00 9.72
C LEU A 111 7.45 -11.58 8.33
N ARG A 112 6.62 -10.53 8.22
CA ARG A 112 6.04 -10.02 6.97
C ARG A 112 5.18 -11.04 6.21
N ARG A 113 4.60 -12.01 6.93
CA ARG A 113 3.70 -13.05 6.40
C ARG A 113 2.24 -12.59 6.55
N TYR A 114 1.90 -11.49 5.89
CA TYR A 114 0.63 -10.78 6.11
C TYR A 114 -0.60 -11.61 5.71
N GLU A 115 -0.55 -12.33 4.58
CA GLU A 115 -1.66 -13.20 4.14
C GLU A 115 -1.88 -14.38 5.10
N ASP A 116 -0.79 -14.95 5.65
CA ASP A 116 -0.88 -16.01 6.64
C ASP A 116 -1.44 -15.47 7.96
N ALA A 117 -1.06 -14.26 8.37
CA ALA A 117 -1.60 -13.61 9.56
C ALA A 117 -3.10 -13.33 9.43
N ILE A 118 -3.55 -12.82 8.28
CA ILE A 118 -4.99 -12.59 7.99
C ILE A 118 -5.74 -13.92 8.06
N ARG A 119 -5.29 -14.92 7.29
CA ARG A 119 -5.92 -16.24 7.25
C ARG A 119 -5.98 -16.88 8.64
N TYR A 120 -4.90 -16.76 9.42
CA TYR A 120 -4.85 -17.26 10.78
C TYR A 120 -5.88 -16.58 11.67
N CYS A 121 -6.02 -15.24 11.60
CA CYS A 121 -7.02 -14.51 12.38
C CYS A 121 -8.45 -14.89 11.97
N GLU A 122 -8.73 -15.05 10.68
CA GLU A 122 -10.06 -15.45 10.16
C GLU A 122 -10.47 -16.87 10.56
N LEU A 123 -9.52 -17.80 10.61
CA LEU A 123 -9.75 -19.20 10.98
C LEU A 123 -9.79 -19.44 12.49
N THR A 124 -9.32 -18.48 13.30
CA THR A 124 -9.31 -18.60 14.76
C THR A 124 -10.74 -18.47 15.28
N PRO A 125 -11.34 -19.53 15.87
CA PRO A 125 -12.73 -19.53 16.28
C PRO A 125 -12.98 -18.58 17.46
N ASP A 126 -14.17 -17.98 17.49
CA ASP A 126 -14.63 -17.18 18.63
C ASP A 126 -14.87 -18.11 19.83
N SER A 127 -14.26 -17.81 20.98
CA SER A 127 -14.63 -18.43 22.26
C SER A 127 -16.06 -18.00 22.63
N ASP A 128 -17.02 -18.90 22.40
CA ASP A 128 -18.44 -18.82 22.80
C ASP A 128 -19.07 -17.42 22.73
N GLY A 129 -18.88 -16.69 21.62
CA GLY A 129 -19.61 -15.45 21.27
C GLY A 129 -19.56 -14.29 22.30
N LYS A 130 -18.79 -14.42 23.38
CA LYS A 130 -18.75 -13.50 24.53
C LYS A 130 -17.38 -12.88 24.75
N ASP A 131 -16.36 -13.36 24.04
CA ASP A 131 -14.98 -12.94 24.25
C ASP A 131 -14.62 -11.76 23.32
N TYR A 132 -15.03 -10.56 23.76
CA TYR A 132 -14.77 -9.29 23.09
C TYR A 132 -13.27 -9.06 22.85
N ILE A 133 -12.43 -9.49 23.80
CA ILE A 133 -10.97 -9.35 23.75
C ILE A 133 -10.40 -10.14 22.58
N SER A 134 -10.85 -11.37 22.36
CA SER A 134 -10.43 -12.21 21.23
C SER A 134 -10.76 -11.60 19.87
N LYS A 135 -11.87 -10.87 19.77
CA LYS A 135 -12.30 -10.20 18.52
C LYS A 135 -11.49 -8.93 18.24
N GLN A 136 -11.16 -8.17 19.28
CA GLN A 136 -10.44 -6.91 19.18
C GLN A 136 -9.01 -7.06 18.61
N TRP A 137 -8.20 -7.97 19.16
CA TRP A 137 -6.81 -8.11 18.72
C TRP A 137 -6.72 -8.70 17.30
N ARG A 138 -7.61 -9.63 16.92
CA ARG A 138 -7.65 -10.21 15.57
C ARG A 138 -7.92 -9.16 14.51
N LEU A 139 -8.91 -8.29 14.74
CA LEU A 139 -9.24 -7.21 13.80
C LEU A 139 -8.11 -6.18 13.69
N ASN A 140 -7.41 -5.89 14.79
CA ASN A 140 -6.21 -5.05 14.77
C ASN A 140 -5.09 -5.68 13.93
N VAL A 141 -4.79 -6.97 14.13
CA VAL A 141 -3.79 -7.69 13.33
C VAL A 141 -4.17 -7.72 11.84
N ILE A 142 -5.43 -7.97 11.51
CA ILE A 142 -5.93 -7.94 10.13
C ILE A 142 -5.73 -6.53 9.52
N ALA A 143 -6.07 -5.48 10.26
CA ALA A 143 -5.88 -4.10 9.79
C ALA A 143 -4.41 -3.76 9.56
N LYS A 144 -3.52 -4.15 10.49
CA LYS A 144 -2.06 -4.01 10.35
C LYS A 144 -1.53 -4.77 9.14
N SER A 145 -1.96 -6.02 8.96
CA SER A 145 -1.60 -6.84 7.79
C SER A 145 -2.00 -6.16 6.48
N TYR A 146 -3.23 -5.65 6.38
CA TYR A 146 -3.66 -4.93 5.18
C TYR A 146 -2.82 -3.66 4.94
N PHE A 147 -2.58 -2.87 5.99
CA PHE A 147 -1.78 -1.65 5.88
C PHE A 147 -0.34 -1.92 5.43
N TYR A 148 0.31 -2.94 6.01
CA TYR A 148 1.66 -3.35 5.62
C TYR A 148 1.73 -4.08 4.28
N SER A 149 0.60 -4.59 3.76
CA SER A 149 0.47 -5.06 2.37
C SER A 149 0.11 -3.94 1.37
N GLY A 150 0.04 -2.67 1.79
CA GLY A 150 -0.30 -1.53 0.94
C GLY A 150 -1.80 -1.35 0.65
N LYS A 151 -2.66 -2.08 1.36
CA LYS A 151 -4.12 -2.10 1.23
C LYS A 151 -4.77 -1.21 2.30
N LEU A 152 -4.58 0.11 2.15
CA LEU A 152 -5.03 1.10 3.15
C LEU A 152 -6.55 1.09 3.34
N ASP A 153 -7.31 0.95 2.26
CA ASP A 153 -8.78 1.04 2.32
C ASP A 153 -9.34 -0.17 3.08
N GLU A 154 -8.81 -1.38 2.80
CA GLU A 154 -9.14 -2.60 3.52
C GLU A 154 -8.73 -2.54 5.00
N ALA A 155 -7.60 -1.90 5.31
CA ALA A 155 -7.17 -1.68 6.69
C ALA A 155 -8.15 -0.78 7.45
N LEU A 156 -8.60 0.33 6.83
CA LEU A 156 -9.59 1.24 7.42
C LEU A 156 -10.95 0.56 7.60
N GLU A 157 -11.37 -0.27 6.65
CA GLU A 157 -12.59 -1.06 6.79
C GLU A 157 -12.50 -2.07 7.93
N ALA A 158 -11.38 -2.78 8.08
CA ALA A 158 -11.16 -3.70 9.18
C ALA A 158 -11.28 -2.99 10.55
N ILE A 159 -10.76 -1.76 10.65
CA ILE A 159 -10.88 -0.92 11.84
C ILE A 159 -12.33 -0.47 12.10
N LYS A 160 -13.07 -0.05 11.06
CA LYS A 160 -14.48 0.31 11.23
C LYS A 160 -15.32 -0.87 11.73
N ARG A 161 -15.05 -2.08 11.24
CA ARG A 161 -15.67 -3.32 11.76
C ARG A 161 -15.33 -3.56 13.22
N ASN A 162 -14.12 -3.20 13.64
CA ASN A 162 -13.67 -3.30 15.03
C ASN A 162 -14.45 -2.33 15.93
N GLU A 163 -14.53 -1.05 15.57
CA GLU A 163 -15.29 -0.03 16.32
C GLU A 163 -16.79 -0.35 16.42
N GLN A 164 -17.39 -0.90 15.37
CA GLN A 164 -18.80 -1.34 15.46
C GLN A 164 -18.97 -2.49 16.47
N ALA A 165 -18.01 -3.41 16.52
CA ALA A 165 -18.02 -4.50 17.50
C ALA A 165 -17.76 -4.02 18.94
N THR A 166 -17.04 -2.91 19.13
CA THR A 166 -16.84 -2.31 20.47
C THR A 166 -18.11 -1.67 21.01
N VAL A 167 -18.83 -0.92 20.18
CA VAL A 167 -20.09 -0.25 20.57
C VAL A 167 -21.18 -1.26 20.92
N ASP A 168 -21.26 -2.37 20.19
CA ASP A 168 -22.25 -3.43 20.46
C ASP A 168 -21.98 -4.17 21.79
N SER A 169 -20.75 -4.09 22.33
CA SER A 169 -20.32 -4.81 23.53
C SER A 169 -20.48 -4.01 24.84
N GLU A 170 -20.55 -2.67 24.81
CA GLU A 170 -20.72 -1.82 26.00
C GLU A 170 -22.12 -1.97 26.66
N TRP A 171 -23.01 -2.78 26.08
CA TRP A 171 -24.40 -2.98 26.54
C TRP A 171 -24.59 -4.16 27.52
N TYR A 172 -23.52 -4.80 28.01
CA TYR A 172 -23.61 -5.95 28.92
C TYR A 172 -22.70 -5.80 30.15
N GLU A 173 -23.32 -5.63 31.33
CA GLU A 173 -22.65 -5.61 32.64
C GLU A 173 -22.22 -7.01 33.12
N PHE A 174 -21.16 -7.02 33.92
CA PHE A 174 -20.33 -8.14 34.41
C PHE A 174 -20.99 -8.97 35.54
N ASP A 175 -20.97 -10.30 35.45
CA ASP A 175 -21.36 -11.22 36.55
C ASP A 175 -20.12 -11.63 37.38
N SER A 176 -20.21 -11.48 38.70
CA SER A 176 -19.07 -11.38 39.63
C SER A 176 -18.84 -12.67 40.43
N SER A 177 -18.42 -13.75 39.77
CA SER A 177 -18.13 -15.03 40.44
C SER A 177 -16.88 -15.76 39.91
N SER A 178 -15.68 -15.19 40.07
CA SER A 178 -14.39 -15.88 39.84
C SER A 178 -13.49 -15.81 41.09
N SER A 179 -12.73 -16.88 41.36
CA SER A 179 -11.79 -16.97 42.50
C SER A 179 -10.55 -16.08 42.30
N GLU A 180 -9.83 -15.71 43.37
CA GLU A 180 -8.68 -14.77 43.30
C GLU A 180 -7.54 -15.26 42.37
N THR A 181 -7.27 -16.56 42.31
CA THR A 181 -6.26 -17.15 41.42
C THR A 181 -6.70 -17.24 39.96
N GLU A 182 -8.00 -17.47 39.71
CA GLU A 182 -8.58 -17.39 38.36
C GLU A 182 -8.60 -15.95 37.87
N LYS A 183 -8.85 -14.99 38.77
CA LYS A 183 -8.78 -13.55 38.47
C LYS A 183 -7.39 -13.09 38.10
N GLU A 184 -6.32 -13.54 38.79
CA GLU A 184 -4.94 -13.19 38.43
C GLU A 184 -4.49 -13.79 37.08
N PHE A 185 -4.87 -15.04 36.80
CA PHE A 185 -4.59 -15.68 35.52
C PHE A 185 -5.42 -15.06 34.39
N GLU A 186 -6.71 -14.81 34.58
CA GLU A 186 -7.54 -14.05 33.65
C GLU A 186 -7.00 -12.62 33.46
N LEU A 187 -6.46 -11.97 34.50
CA LEU A 187 -5.83 -10.65 34.36
C LEU A 187 -4.59 -10.69 33.47
N ASN A 188 -3.86 -11.80 33.45
CA ASN A 188 -2.58 -11.93 32.74
C ASN A 188 -2.77 -12.53 31.33
N GLU A 189 -3.73 -13.43 31.14
CA GLU A 189 -4.12 -14.02 29.86
C GLU A 189 -5.11 -13.13 29.07
N ASN A 190 -6.03 -12.45 29.76
CA ASN A 190 -7.00 -11.50 29.21
C ASN A 190 -6.63 -10.06 29.55
N LYS A 191 -5.35 -9.75 29.78
CA LYS A 191 -4.89 -8.36 29.77
C LYS A 191 -5.18 -7.83 28.37
N ALA A 192 -6.33 -7.18 28.21
CA ALA A 192 -6.77 -6.66 26.93
C ALA A 192 -5.60 -5.83 26.39
N PRO A 193 -5.04 -6.15 25.21
CA PRO A 193 -4.11 -5.25 24.58
C PRO A 193 -4.90 -3.96 24.43
N GLU A 194 -4.44 -2.88 25.06
CA GLU A 194 -5.05 -1.58 24.83
C GLU A 194 -5.15 -1.42 23.31
N PRO A 195 -6.31 -1.01 22.77
CA PRO A 195 -6.40 -0.70 21.35
C PRO A 195 -5.19 0.18 21.04
N ASP A 196 -4.47 -0.15 19.98
CA ASP A 196 -3.33 0.64 19.55
C ASP A 196 -3.90 1.95 18.96
N ILE A 197 -4.38 2.82 19.86
CA ILE A 197 -5.03 4.09 19.58
C ILE A 197 -4.07 4.93 18.74
N THR A 198 -2.78 4.82 19.03
CA THR A 198 -1.70 5.40 18.24
C THR A 198 -1.74 4.92 16.80
N PHE A 199 -1.81 3.60 16.54
CA PHE A 199 -1.94 3.06 15.18
C PHE A 199 -3.22 3.51 14.47
N LEU A 200 -4.37 3.49 15.16
CA LEU A 200 -5.65 3.92 14.56
C LEU A 200 -5.65 5.40 14.17
N VAL A 201 -5.17 6.26 15.07
CA VAL A 201 -5.03 7.70 14.82
C VAL A 201 -4.06 7.94 13.67
N THR A 202 -2.93 7.24 13.67
CA THR A 202 -1.92 7.32 12.60
C THR A 202 -2.53 6.92 11.26
N LEU A 203 -3.26 5.80 11.19
CA LEU A 203 -3.85 5.33 9.94
C LEU A 203 -4.89 6.32 9.37
N ARG A 204 -5.74 6.88 10.24
CA ARG A 204 -6.71 7.92 9.86
C ARG A 204 -6.02 9.17 9.33
N GLU A 205 -4.96 9.61 10.00
CA GLU A 205 -4.19 10.77 9.59
C GLU A 205 -3.49 10.51 8.25
N LEU A 206 -2.88 9.35 8.04
CA LEU A 206 -2.29 8.96 6.76
C LEU A 206 -3.32 8.96 5.63
N ALA A 207 -4.53 8.47 5.88
CA ALA A 207 -5.63 8.51 4.93
C ALA A 207 -6.09 9.94 4.62
N HIS A 208 -6.17 10.79 5.65
CA HIS A 208 -6.50 12.20 5.50
C HIS A 208 -5.45 12.94 4.67
N LEU A 209 -4.16 12.78 4.99
CA LEU A 209 -3.07 13.42 4.24
C LEU A 209 -3.02 12.96 2.78
N LYS A 210 -3.24 11.66 2.52
CA LYS A 210 -3.32 11.13 1.15
C LYS A 210 -4.50 11.74 0.38
N THR A 211 -5.68 11.85 1.01
CA THR A 211 -6.87 12.42 0.37
C THR A 211 -6.72 13.92 0.13
N ALA A 212 -6.24 14.68 1.12
CA ALA A 212 -5.93 16.10 0.98
C ALA A 212 -4.89 16.37 -0.12
N GLY A 213 -3.84 15.55 -0.21
CA GLY A 213 -2.85 15.62 -1.28
C GLY A 213 -3.44 15.37 -2.67
N ASN A 214 -4.35 14.39 -2.80
CA ASN A 214 -5.07 14.12 -4.06
C ASN A 214 -5.99 15.29 -4.44
N GLU A 215 -6.74 15.82 -3.48
CA GLU A 215 -7.63 16.97 -3.69
C GLU A 215 -6.85 18.22 -4.13
N ALA A 216 -5.74 18.53 -3.46
CA ALA A 216 -4.85 19.63 -3.84
C ALA A 216 -4.28 19.42 -5.25
N PHE A 217 -3.89 18.18 -5.60
CA PHE A 217 -3.41 17.85 -6.94
C PHE A 217 -4.48 18.07 -8.01
N HIS A 218 -5.72 17.60 -7.79
CA HIS A 218 -6.83 17.81 -8.70
C HIS A 218 -7.24 19.28 -8.81
N ALA A 219 -7.08 20.05 -7.73
CA ALA A 219 -7.26 21.49 -7.71
C ALA A 219 -6.07 22.27 -8.33
N THR A 220 -5.10 21.61 -8.94
CA THR A 220 -3.87 22.19 -9.52
C THR A 220 -2.96 22.94 -8.53
N ARG A 221 -3.19 22.75 -7.22
CA ARG A 221 -2.38 23.28 -6.13
C ARG A 221 -1.22 22.33 -5.84
N TYR A 222 -0.30 22.22 -6.80
CA TYR A 222 0.73 21.18 -6.78
C TYR A 222 1.72 21.32 -5.60
N ALA A 223 2.07 22.53 -5.18
CA ALA A 223 2.93 22.75 -4.03
C ALA A 223 2.30 22.23 -2.72
N GLU A 224 1.02 22.54 -2.50
CA GLU A 224 0.25 22.04 -1.34
C GLU A 224 0.09 20.51 -1.40
N ALA A 225 -0.11 19.94 -2.58
CA ALA A 225 -0.11 18.49 -2.74
C ALA A 225 1.24 17.87 -2.32
N VAL A 226 2.36 18.49 -2.70
CA VAL A 226 3.71 18.05 -2.28
C VAL A 226 3.84 18.10 -0.75
N GLU A 227 3.33 19.12 -0.09
CA GLU A 227 3.36 19.25 1.38
C GLU A 227 2.58 18.11 2.05
N HIS A 228 1.33 17.88 1.64
CA HIS A 228 0.52 16.79 2.20
C HIS A 228 1.15 15.40 2.00
N TYR A 229 1.66 15.10 0.80
CA TYR A 229 2.34 13.83 0.57
C TYR A 229 3.64 13.72 1.38
N SER A 230 4.37 14.82 1.56
CA SER A 230 5.60 14.82 2.36
C SER A 230 5.30 14.57 3.84
N ALA A 231 4.22 15.14 4.37
CA ALA A 231 3.74 14.84 5.71
C ALA A 231 3.33 13.36 5.84
N ALA A 232 2.63 12.81 4.85
CA ALA A 232 2.24 11.40 4.84
C ALA A 232 3.46 10.46 4.82
N ILE A 233 4.49 10.78 4.04
CA ILE A 233 5.75 10.02 3.98
C ILE A 233 6.50 10.10 5.31
N ALA A 234 6.56 11.27 5.95
CA ALA A 234 7.22 11.44 7.23
C ALA A 234 6.53 10.68 8.37
N LEU A 235 5.19 10.56 8.32
CA LEU A 235 4.39 9.81 9.28
C LEU A 235 4.41 8.30 9.00
N SER A 236 4.49 7.88 7.74
CA SER A 236 4.47 6.46 7.32
C SER A 236 5.85 5.81 7.47
N THR A 237 6.29 5.63 8.71
CA THR A 237 7.54 4.93 9.02
C THR A 237 7.41 3.40 9.02
N GLU A 238 6.18 2.88 8.91
CA GLU A 238 5.87 1.45 9.12
C GLU A 238 5.30 0.70 7.89
N SER A 239 4.85 1.39 6.83
CA SER A 239 4.48 0.73 5.56
C SER A 239 5.23 1.28 4.35
N ARG A 240 6.21 0.51 3.85
CA ARG A 240 6.96 0.82 2.62
C ARG A 240 6.07 0.94 1.39
N PHE A 241 5.00 0.14 1.33
CA PHE A 241 4.08 0.15 0.19
C PHE A 241 3.22 1.40 0.18
N PHE A 242 2.73 1.83 1.35
CA PHE A 242 2.03 3.11 1.46
C PHE A 242 2.97 4.29 1.13
N THR A 243 4.20 4.24 1.63
CA THR A 243 5.24 5.23 1.32
C THR A 243 5.52 5.28 -0.19
N ALA A 244 5.63 4.13 -0.88
CA ALA A 244 5.79 4.07 -2.33
C ALA A 244 4.62 4.73 -3.09
N VAL A 245 3.38 4.52 -2.64
CA VAL A 245 2.19 5.17 -3.23
C VAL A 245 2.25 6.70 -3.07
N CYS A 246 2.62 7.18 -1.88
CA CYS A 246 2.74 8.63 -1.63
C CYS A 246 3.87 9.26 -2.44
N LEU A 247 5.03 8.59 -2.55
CA LEU A 247 6.15 9.04 -3.39
C LEU A 247 5.75 9.12 -4.86
N CYS A 248 5.06 8.12 -5.40
CA CYS A 248 4.57 8.14 -6.79
C CYS A 248 3.56 9.27 -7.05
N SER A 249 2.76 9.61 -6.04
CA SER A 249 1.79 10.72 -6.10
C SER A 249 2.47 12.08 -5.99
N ARG A 250 3.47 12.22 -5.10
CA ARG A 250 4.32 13.41 -4.99
C ARG A 250 5.16 13.65 -6.25
N ALA A 251 5.67 12.59 -6.87
CA ALA A 251 6.33 12.65 -8.17
C ALA A 251 5.42 13.22 -9.27
N ALA A 252 4.12 12.91 -9.23
CA ALA A 252 3.15 13.51 -10.16
C ALA A 252 3.04 15.03 -9.96
N ALA A 253 3.01 15.48 -8.70
CA ALA A 253 2.97 16.90 -8.38
C ALA A 253 4.27 17.61 -8.78
N TYR A 254 5.43 17.01 -8.50
CA TYR A 254 6.73 17.53 -8.97
C TYR A 254 6.82 17.59 -10.49
N GLN A 255 6.31 16.58 -11.20
CA GLN A 255 6.25 16.58 -12.65
C GLN A 255 5.42 17.76 -13.18
N ALA A 256 4.26 18.03 -12.57
CA ALA A 256 3.40 19.15 -12.95
C ALA A 256 4.03 20.53 -12.67
N MET A 257 4.93 20.60 -11.69
CA MET A 257 5.74 21.80 -11.38
C MET A 257 7.05 21.88 -12.20
N CYS A 258 7.27 20.99 -13.17
CA CYS A 258 8.52 20.86 -13.93
C CYS A 258 9.77 20.61 -13.05
N HIS A 259 9.60 20.07 -11.84
CA HIS A 259 10.70 19.62 -10.99
C HIS A 259 11.10 18.17 -11.34
N ILE A 260 11.64 17.98 -12.55
CA ILE A 260 11.80 16.67 -13.19
C ILE A 260 12.71 15.72 -12.39
N VAL A 261 13.87 16.20 -11.96
CA VAL A 261 14.83 15.39 -11.18
C VAL A 261 14.26 14.95 -9.83
N ASN A 262 13.49 15.82 -9.15
CA ASN A 262 12.81 15.44 -7.91
C ASN A 262 11.73 14.38 -8.16
N ALA A 263 11.00 14.49 -9.27
CA ALA A 263 10.02 13.48 -9.65
C ALA A 263 10.68 12.13 -10.00
N ILE A 264 11.83 12.13 -10.67
CA ILE A 264 12.60 10.90 -10.96
C ILE A 264 13.05 10.25 -9.66
N ALA A 265 13.64 11.02 -8.74
CA ALA A 265 14.08 10.53 -7.43
C ALA A 265 12.93 9.87 -6.63
N ASP A 266 11.77 10.53 -6.56
CA ASP A 266 10.59 9.98 -5.88
C ASP A 266 10.10 8.69 -6.56
N CYS A 267 10.09 8.62 -7.89
CA CYS A 267 9.72 7.38 -8.60
C CYS A 267 10.74 6.25 -8.35
N SER A 268 12.03 6.57 -8.35
CA SER A 268 13.10 5.60 -8.07
C SER A 268 12.97 5.03 -6.66
N LEU A 269 12.72 5.87 -5.67
CA LEU A 269 12.49 5.42 -4.31
C LEU A 269 11.20 4.58 -4.21
N ALA A 270 10.12 4.98 -4.87
CA ALA A 270 8.88 4.20 -4.91
C ALA A 270 9.10 2.80 -5.50
N ILE A 271 9.88 2.67 -6.58
CA ILE A 271 10.20 1.38 -7.23
C ILE A 271 11.13 0.53 -6.36
N ALA A 272 12.05 1.15 -5.62
CA ALA A 272 12.88 0.43 -4.67
C ALA A 272 12.01 -0.17 -3.55
N LEU A 273 11.10 0.62 -2.96
CA LEU A 273 10.20 0.19 -1.89
C LEU A 273 9.16 -0.85 -2.37
N ASP A 274 8.58 -0.65 -3.54
CA ASP A 274 7.63 -1.56 -4.19
C ASP A 274 8.04 -1.84 -5.66
N PRO A 275 8.77 -2.94 -5.90
CA PRO A 275 9.17 -3.36 -7.25
C PRO A 275 8.01 -3.75 -8.17
N THR A 276 6.79 -3.86 -7.65
CA THR A 276 5.59 -4.20 -8.43
C THR A 276 4.76 -2.96 -8.79
N HIS A 277 5.22 -1.76 -8.41
CA HIS A 277 4.47 -0.52 -8.58
C HIS A 277 4.46 -0.01 -10.04
N THR A 278 3.53 -0.53 -10.84
CA THR A 278 3.41 -0.22 -12.28
C THR A 278 3.26 1.27 -12.58
N LYS A 279 2.57 2.04 -11.71
CA LYS A 279 2.38 3.49 -11.87
C LYS A 279 3.70 4.25 -11.75
N ALA A 280 4.62 3.86 -10.86
CA ALA A 280 5.92 4.52 -10.75
C ALA A 280 6.80 4.23 -11.98
N PHE A 281 6.85 2.99 -12.46
CA PHE A 281 7.56 2.68 -13.72
C PHE A 281 7.00 3.49 -14.89
N SER A 282 5.67 3.52 -15.05
CA SER A 282 5.05 4.30 -16.13
C SER A 282 5.37 5.80 -16.01
N ARG A 283 5.41 6.34 -14.79
CA ARG A 283 5.70 7.77 -14.56
C ARG A 283 7.18 8.07 -14.81
N ARG A 284 8.08 7.26 -14.27
CA ARG A 284 9.53 7.44 -14.45
C ARG A 284 9.95 7.30 -15.90
N ALA A 285 9.34 6.37 -16.65
CA ALA A 285 9.53 6.27 -18.09
C ALA A 285 9.13 7.57 -18.83
N VAL A 286 8.03 8.23 -18.44
CA VAL A 286 7.65 9.54 -19.01
C VAL A 286 8.66 10.62 -18.62
N LEU A 287 9.15 10.62 -17.39
CA LEU A 287 10.15 11.61 -16.96
C LEU A 287 11.49 11.43 -17.70
N TYR A 288 11.91 10.18 -17.93
CA TYR A 288 13.09 9.87 -18.73
C TYR A 288 12.93 10.25 -20.20
N ASP A 289 11.75 10.06 -20.79
CA ASP A 289 11.42 10.60 -22.12
C ASP A 289 11.55 12.13 -22.17
N MET A 290 11.03 12.83 -21.16
CA MET A 290 11.14 14.31 -21.07
C MET A 290 12.60 14.78 -21.05
N ILE A 291 13.47 14.11 -20.29
CA ILE A 291 14.91 14.44 -20.26
C ILE A 291 15.72 13.77 -21.37
N ARG A 292 15.07 13.03 -22.27
CA ARG A 292 15.68 12.31 -23.40
C ARG A 292 16.68 11.23 -22.98
N ASP A 293 16.52 10.69 -21.77
CA ASP A 293 17.25 9.51 -21.32
C ASP A 293 16.52 8.24 -21.79
N TYR A 294 16.58 7.99 -23.09
CA TYR A 294 15.86 6.88 -23.72
C TYR A 294 16.35 5.50 -23.28
N ASN A 295 17.57 5.41 -22.75
CA ASN A 295 18.10 4.18 -22.18
C ASN A 295 17.32 3.79 -20.92
N GLN A 296 17.17 4.72 -19.99
CA GLN A 296 16.41 4.46 -18.77
C GLN A 296 14.91 4.36 -19.04
N GLU A 297 14.36 5.13 -19.99
CA GLU A 297 12.97 4.95 -20.44
C GLU A 297 12.74 3.51 -20.93
N ALA A 298 13.59 3.00 -21.83
CA ALA A 298 13.44 1.66 -22.37
C ALA A 298 13.51 0.58 -21.28
N ASN A 299 14.40 0.74 -20.30
CA ASN A 299 14.48 -0.17 -19.15
C ASN A 299 13.18 -0.18 -18.34
N ASP A 300 12.65 0.99 -18.00
CA ASP A 300 11.39 1.11 -17.24
C ASP A 300 10.19 0.56 -18.01
N LEU A 301 10.13 0.78 -19.34
CA LEU A 301 9.06 0.24 -20.18
C LEU A 301 9.12 -1.29 -20.28
N ARG A 302 10.30 -1.90 -20.36
CA ARG A 302 10.44 -3.37 -20.32
C ARG A 302 9.97 -3.95 -18.99
N MET A 303 10.35 -3.32 -17.87
CA MET A 303 9.89 -3.73 -16.54
C MET A 303 8.36 -3.59 -16.41
N LEU A 304 7.81 -2.47 -16.89
CA LEU A 304 6.36 -2.24 -16.89
C LEU A 304 5.61 -3.31 -17.70
N ILE A 305 6.09 -3.66 -18.90
CA ILE A 305 5.50 -4.71 -19.73
C ILE A 305 5.45 -6.04 -18.98
N SER A 306 6.59 -6.46 -18.42
CA SER A 306 6.70 -7.72 -17.66
C SER A 306 5.70 -7.78 -16.50
N LEU A 307 5.56 -6.68 -15.73
CA LEU A 307 4.60 -6.59 -14.63
C LEU A 307 3.14 -6.65 -15.12
N LEU A 308 2.80 -5.94 -16.19
CA LEU A 308 1.45 -5.93 -16.74
C LEU A 308 1.05 -7.31 -17.30
N GLU A 309 1.97 -8.02 -17.96
CA GLU A 309 1.75 -9.38 -18.45
C GLU A 309 1.54 -10.36 -17.30
N LYS A 310 2.33 -10.26 -16.23
CA LYS A 310 2.15 -11.06 -15.02
C LYS A 310 0.79 -10.80 -14.37
N GLN A 311 0.40 -9.54 -14.21
CA GLN A 311 -0.93 -9.15 -13.69
C GLN A 311 -2.07 -9.66 -14.58
N GLN A 312 -1.89 -9.71 -15.90
CA GLN A 312 -2.89 -10.29 -16.80
C GLN A 312 -3.02 -11.80 -16.64
N GLN A 313 -1.93 -12.52 -16.41
CA GLN A 313 -1.96 -13.98 -16.18
C GLN A 313 -2.68 -14.31 -14.87
N GLU A 314 -2.42 -13.56 -13.80
CA GLU A 314 -3.07 -13.76 -12.50
C GLU A 314 -4.58 -13.45 -12.54
N ASN A 315 -4.99 -12.45 -13.31
CA ASN A 315 -6.40 -12.02 -13.43
C ASN A 315 -7.24 -12.82 -14.46
N GLN A 316 -6.69 -13.84 -15.12
CA GLN A 316 -7.41 -14.65 -16.12
C GLN A 316 -8.58 -15.49 -15.57
N THR A 317 -8.79 -15.50 -14.25
CA THR A 317 -9.94 -16.14 -13.58
C THR A 317 -11.20 -15.27 -13.52
N GLY A 318 -11.11 -13.95 -13.80
CA GLY A 318 -12.25 -13.02 -13.78
C GLY A 318 -12.58 -12.43 -15.16
N LYS A 319 -13.79 -12.68 -15.68
CA LYS A 319 -14.25 -12.19 -16.99
C LYS A 319 -14.84 -10.77 -16.89
N SER A 320 -14.02 -9.72 -16.93
CA SER A 320 -14.42 -8.38 -17.42
C SER A 320 -13.21 -7.46 -17.59
N SER A 321 -13.15 -6.68 -18.68
CA SER A 321 -12.15 -5.64 -19.00
C SER A 321 -10.82 -6.09 -19.67
N LYS A 322 -10.87 -6.95 -20.69
CA LYS A 322 -9.66 -7.33 -21.49
C LYS A 322 -9.21 -6.26 -22.51
N THR A 323 -10.10 -5.42 -23.01
CA THR A 323 -9.82 -4.50 -24.14
C THR A 323 -8.92 -3.34 -23.75
N ASN A 324 -9.25 -2.62 -22.66
CA ASN A 324 -8.51 -1.44 -22.21
C ASN A 324 -7.07 -1.75 -21.79
N THR A 325 -6.85 -2.91 -21.15
CA THR A 325 -5.51 -3.34 -20.72
C THR A 325 -4.65 -3.75 -21.91
N SER A 326 -5.23 -4.43 -22.90
CA SER A 326 -4.53 -4.79 -24.14
C SER A 326 -4.13 -3.52 -24.92
N ASP A 327 -5.02 -2.54 -25.02
CA ASP A 327 -4.72 -1.26 -25.68
C ASP A 327 -3.64 -0.45 -24.95
N TYR A 328 -3.65 -0.45 -23.61
CA TYR A 328 -2.58 0.15 -22.84
C TYR A 328 -1.24 -0.56 -23.05
N LEU A 329 -1.20 -1.89 -23.01
CA LEU A 329 0.02 -2.68 -23.25
C LEU A 329 0.59 -2.41 -24.65
N ASN A 330 -0.27 -2.35 -25.68
CA ASN A 330 0.12 -1.99 -27.05
C ASN A 330 0.71 -0.58 -27.14
N ARG A 331 0.19 0.39 -26.37
CA ARG A 331 0.78 1.74 -26.28
C ARG A 331 2.17 1.71 -25.64
N VAL A 332 2.35 0.93 -24.58
CA VAL A 332 3.65 0.76 -23.89
C VAL A 332 4.68 0.11 -24.82
N HIS A 333 4.30 -0.94 -25.57
CA HIS A 333 5.17 -1.55 -26.58
C HIS A 333 5.61 -0.57 -27.67
N ARG A 334 4.68 0.25 -28.20
CA ARG A 334 5.05 1.29 -29.19
C ARG A 334 6.03 2.31 -28.62
N ARG A 335 5.85 2.72 -27.37
CA ARG A 335 6.80 3.60 -26.68
C ARG A 335 8.17 2.95 -26.56
N LEU A 336 8.24 1.66 -26.20
CA LEU A 336 9.50 0.94 -26.08
C LEU A 336 10.27 0.94 -27.41
N LEU A 337 9.60 0.62 -28.51
CA LEU A 337 10.21 0.64 -29.85
C LEU A 337 10.72 2.04 -30.23
N SER A 338 9.97 3.09 -29.87
CA SER A 338 10.37 4.49 -30.10
C SER A 338 11.58 4.90 -29.26
N ALA A 339 11.63 4.49 -27.99
CA ALA A 339 12.74 4.75 -27.09
C ALA A 339 14.02 4.06 -27.60
N GLU A 340 13.93 2.79 -28.00
CA GLU A 340 15.07 2.03 -28.54
C GLU A 340 15.63 2.62 -29.84
N ASP A 341 14.77 3.13 -30.72
CA ASP A 341 15.19 3.86 -31.92
C ASP A 341 15.87 5.20 -31.58
N SER A 342 15.36 5.89 -30.56
CA SER A 342 15.93 7.15 -30.08
C SER A 342 17.29 6.97 -29.40
N THR A 343 17.48 5.87 -28.67
CA THR A 343 18.78 5.43 -28.15
C THR A 343 19.79 5.23 -29.29
N LYS A 344 19.41 4.55 -30.38
CA LYS A 344 20.30 4.32 -31.53
C LYS A 344 20.73 5.61 -32.23
N LYS A 345 19.90 6.65 -32.14
CA LYS A 345 20.19 7.97 -32.70
C LYS A 345 21.12 8.81 -31.82
N SER A 346 21.48 8.34 -30.62
CA SER A 346 22.35 9.03 -29.66
C SER A 346 21.94 10.50 -29.44
N ILE A 347 20.64 10.71 -29.24
CA ILE A 347 20.08 12.04 -28.97
C ILE A 347 20.57 12.48 -27.58
N PRO A 348 21.13 13.69 -27.41
CA PRO A 348 21.61 14.14 -26.11
C PRO A 348 20.47 14.42 -25.14
N LEU A 349 20.79 14.38 -23.85
CA LEU A 349 19.88 14.70 -22.76
C LEU A 349 19.34 16.14 -22.86
N ASN A 350 18.19 16.38 -22.23
CA ASN A 350 17.65 17.72 -22.03
C ASN A 350 18.23 18.36 -20.76
N PHE A 351 19.37 19.04 -20.89
CA PHE A 351 20.10 19.61 -19.77
C PHE A 351 19.33 20.74 -19.04
N TYR A 352 18.54 21.53 -19.77
CA TYR A 352 17.68 22.57 -19.20
C TYR A 352 16.62 21.98 -18.27
N LEU A 353 15.93 20.92 -18.72
CA LEU A 353 14.95 20.21 -17.88
C LEU A 353 15.58 19.48 -16.69
N ILE A 354 16.81 18.96 -16.84
CA ILE A 354 17.53 18.31 -15.73
C ILE A 354 17.85 19.33 -14.63
N LEU A 355 18.40 20.50 -14.96
CA LEU A 355 18.66 21.53 -13.96
C LEU A 355 17.40 22.29 -13.52
N GLY A 356 16.31 22.20 -14.28
CA GLY A 356 15.07 22.94 -14.02
C GLY A 356 15.23 24.43 -14.27
N VAL A 357 16.03 24.81 -15.27
CA VAL A 357 16.30 26.19 -15.69
C VAL A 357 15.85 26.38 -17.14
N ASP A 358 15.45 27.58 -17.50
CA ASP A 358 15.10 27.93 -18.87
C ASP A 358 16.34 28.23 -19.74
N ASP A 359 16.14 28.34 -21.05
CA ASP A 359 17.18 28.63 -22.03
C ASP A 359 17.75 30.05 -21.90
N THR A 360 17.02 30.98 -21.27
CA THR A 360 17.43 32.35 -20.99
C THR A 360 18.13 32.52 -19.63
N ALA A 361 18.25 31.45 -18.84
CA ALA A 361 18.82 31.49 -17.49
C ALA A 361 20.28 31.98 -17.48
N SER A 362 20.65 32.80 -16.49
CA SER A 362 22.02 33.30 -16.34
C SER A 362 22.98 32.19 -15.88
N GLU A 363 24.29 32.43 -15.98
CA GLU A 363 25.30 31.48 -15.47
C GLU A 363 25.17 31.27 -13.95
N ASP A 364 24.82 32.34 -13.21
CA ASP A 364 24.58 32.26 -11.77
C ASP A 364 23.34 31.43 -11.45
N ASP A 365 22.27 31.53 -12.24
CA ASP A 365 21.06 30.72 -12.07
C ASP A 365 21.33 29.24 -12.32
N VAL A 366 22.10 28.92 -13.38
CA VAL A 366 22.54 27.56 -13.70
C VAL A 366 23.35 26.97 -12.54
N LYS A 367 24.28 27.75 -11.98
CA LYS A 367 25.10 27.32 -10.84
C LYS A 367 24.27 27.11 -9.58
N ASN A 368 23.39 28.05 -9.25
CA ASN A 368 22.50 27.92 -8.08
C ASN A 368 21.57 26.71 -8.19
N ALA A 369 21.06 26.43 -9.40
CA ALA A 369 20.24 25.26 -9.68
C ALA A 369 21.02 23.95 -9.51
N TYR A 370 22.26 23.90 -10.03
CA TYR A 370 23.16 22.76 -9.83
C TYR A 370 23.46 22.53 -8.35
N ASP A 371 23.88 23.56 -7.60
CA ASP A 371 24.23 23.43 -6.19
C ASP A 371 23.04 22.89 -5.36
N LYS A 372 21.83 23.38 -5.65
CA LYS A 372 20.60 22.91 -5.03
C LYS A 372 20.28 21.45 -5.39
N ALA A 373 20.42 21.07 -6.66
CA ALA A 373 20.13 19.73 -7.14
C ALA A 373 21.17 18.70 -6.62
N ALA A 374 22.46 19.03 -6.72
CA ALA A 374 23.57 18.19 -6.26
C ALA A 374 23.56 17.97 -4.75
N LEU A 375 23.18 18.98 -3.95
CA LEU A 375 23.04 18.80 -2.50
C LEU A 375 21.92 17.83 -2.16
N ARG A 376 20.78 17.93 -2.86
CA ARG A 376 19.59 17.13 -2.59
C ARG A 376 19.72 15.68 -3.06
N HIS A 377 20.33 15.46 -4.21
CA HIS A 377 20.40 14.16 -4.89
C HIS A 377 21.75 13.47 -4.73
N ARG A 378 22.56 13.88 -3.76
CA ARG A 378 23.80 13.17 -3.42
C ARG A 378 23.46 11.76 -2.91
N PRO A 379 24.04 10.68 -3.47
CA PRO A 379 23.71 9.29 -3.11
C PRO A 379 23.73 9.02 -1.60
N ASP A 380 24.78 9.46 -0.89
CA ASP A 380 24.91 9.28 0.55
C ASP A 380 23.77 9.92 1.36
N MET A 381 23.32 11.11 0.95
CA MET A 381 22.26 11.84 1.65
C MET A 381 20.89 11.19 1.42
N VAL A 382 20.66 10.69 0.21
CA VAL A 382 19.43 9.96 -0.12
C VAL A 382 19.33 8.70 0.73
N ILE A 383 20.43 7.95 0.88
CA ILE A 383 20.46 6.73 1.70
C ILE A 383 20.24 7.04 3.18
N GLN A 384 20.85 8.11 3.70
CA GLN A 384 20.64 8.53 5.09
C GLN A 384 19.19 8.97 5.38
N SER A 385 18.47 9.44 4.37
CA SER A 385 17.06 9.84 4.48
C SER A 385 16.07 8.68 4.46
N LEU A 386 16.53 7.44 4.18
CA LEU A 386 15.66 6.27 4.18
C LEU A 386 15.15 5.97 5.61
N PRO A 387 13.86 5.65 5.77
CA PRO A 387 13.30 5.30 7.06
C PRO A 387 13.93 4.01 7.59
N LYS A 388 14.65 4.11 8.71
CA LYS A 388 15.33 2.98 9.38
C LYS A 388 14.36 1.99 10.02
N ASN A 389 13.10 2.37 10.23
CA ASN A 389 12.20 1.67 11.17
C ASN A 389 11.52 0.41 10.60
N GLU A 390 11.48 0.24 9.27
CA GLU A 390 10.97 -0.97 8.60
C GLU A 390 12.06 -1.95 8.16
N MET A 391 13.30 -1.61 8.47
CA MET A 391 14.48 -2.32 8.05
C MET A 391 15.18 -2.78 9.30
N VAL A 392 14.91 -4.03 9.73
CA VAL A 392 15.84 -4.66 10.66
C VAL A 392 17.21 -4.59 9.99
N ASP A 393 18.15 -3.90 10.64
CA ASP A 393 19.50 -3.71 10.10
C ASP A 393 20.06 -5.08 9.69
N GLY A 394 20.26 -5.30 8.39
CA GLY A 394 20.76 -6.58 7.84
C GLY A 394 19.74 -7.46 7.09
N ASP A 395 18.46 -7.09 7.02
CA ASP A 395 17.48 -7.81 6.19
C ASP A 395 17.86 -7.75 4.70
N ALA A 396 17.79 -8.88 3.98
CA ALA A 396 18.12 -8.96 2.54
C ALA A 396 17.31 -7.94 1.70
N ILE A 397 16.06 -7.68 2.10
CA ILE A 397 15.18 -6.67 1.50
C ILE A 397 15.76 -5.26 1.67
N SER A 398 16.28 -4.93 2.85
CA SER A 398 16.89 -3.62 3.13
C SER A 398 18.14 -3.38 2.30
N ILE A 399 18.98 -4.40 2.19
CA ILE A 399 20.20 -4.36 1.37
C ILE A 399 19.83 -4.15 -0.10
N GLU A 400 18.84 -4.87 -0.61
CA GLU A 400 18.37 -4.73 -1.98
C GLU A 400 17.81 -3.33 -2.27
N ILE A 401 16.96 -2.81 -1.37
CA ILE A 401 16.38 -1.47 -1.49
C ILE A 401 17.50 -0.42 -1.50
N THR A 402 18.41 -0.49 -0.53
CA THR A 402 19.53 0.46 -0.42
C THR A 402 20.41 0.42 -1.68
N GLY A 403 20.72 -0.77 -2.19
CA GLY A 403 21.50 -0.92 -3.42
C GLY A 403 20.81 -0.34 -4.66
N ARG A 404 19.49 -0.52 -4.79
CA ARG A 404 18.70 0.08 -5.87
C ARG A 404 18.65 1.60 -5.77
N VAL A 405 18.40 2.14 -4.57
CA VAL A 405 18.36 3.58 -4.31
C VAL A 405 19.72 4.22 -4.60
N HIS A 406 20.82 3.59 -4.15
CA HIS A 406 22.18 4.07 -4.43
C HIS A 406 22.42 4.17 -5.94
N LYS A 407 22.15 3.09 -6.68
CA LYS A 407 22.36 3.04 -8.13
C LYS A 407 21.53 4.11 -8.87
N ASP A 408 20.27 4.28 -8.51
CA ASP A 408 19.40 5.26 -9.15
C ASP A 408 19.81 6.70 -8.79
N ALA A 409 20.27 6.93 -7.55
CA ALA A 409 20.79 8.23 -7.10
C ALA A 409 22.12 8.58 -7.78
N ASP A 410 23.02 7.60 -7.97
CA ASP A 410 24.29 7.79 -8.71
C ASP A 410 24.02 8.26 -10.14
N HIS A 411 23.13 7.56 -10.85
CA HIS A 411 22.74 7.92 -12.22
C HIS A 411 22.16 9.34 -12.27
N LEU A 412 21.27 9.66 -11.32
CA LEU A 412 20.67 10.99 -11.23
C LEU A 412 21.73 12.08 -10.97
N PHE A 413 22.69 11.81 -10.08
CA PHE A 413 23.79 12.72 -9.78
C PHE A 413 24.72 12.92 -10.97
N GLU A 414 25.00 11.85 -11.73
CA GLU A 414 25.80 11.87 -12.96
C GLU A 414 25.16 12.79 -14.01
N ILE A 415 23.86 12.62 -14.32
CA ILE A 415 23.18 13.45 -15.33
C ILE A 415 23.04 14.92 -14.89
N ILE A 416 22.91 15.20 -13.58
CA ILE A 416 22.95 16.57 -13.04
C ILE A 416 24.32 17.19 -13.28
N GLY A 417 25.39 16.44 -13.01
CA GLY A 417 26.77 16.87 -13.25
C GLY A 417 27.06 17.13 -14.73
N GLU A 418 26.60 16.25 -15.62
CA GLU A 418 26.72 16.42 -17.07
C GLU A 418 25.99 17.69 -17.54
N ALA A 419 24.76 17.90 -17.07
CA ALA A 419 23.97 19.09 -17.40
C ALA A 419 24.69 20.38 -17.00
N TYR A 420 25.23 20.43 -15.78
CA TYR A 420 26.02 21.59 -15.32
C TYR A 420 27.28 21.79 -16.16
N ALA A 421 28.05 20.73 -16.43
CA ALA A 421 29.31 20.81 -17.19
C ALA A 421 29.13 21.31 -18.63
N VAL A 422 27.93 21.20 -19.21
CA VAL A 422 27.56 21.74 -20.52
C VAL A 422 27.02 23.16 -20.40
N LEU A 423 26.11 23.42 -19.46
CA LEU A 423 25.40 24.70 -19.35
C LEU A 423 26.22 25.81 -18.67
N SER A 424 27.20 25.46 -17.82
CA SER A 424 28.10 26.45 -17.20
C SER A 424 29.19 26.96 -18.15
N ASP A 425 29.52 26.20 -19.19
CA ASP A 425 30.55 26.59 -20.17
C ASP A 425 29.90 27.31 -21.35
N THR A 426 30.24 28.58 -21.55
CA THR A 426 29.67 29.43 -22.60
C THR A 426 29.78 28.82 -24.00
N THR A 427 30.88 28.14 -24.31
CA THR A 427 31.12 27.55 -25.63
C THR A 427 30.30 26.28 -25.81
N LYS A 428 30.26 25.42 -24.80
CA LYS A 428 29.47 24.19 -24.84
C LYS A 428 27.96 24.48 -24.86
N ARG A 429 27.51 25.44 -24.05
CA ARG A 429 26.12 25.91 -24.04
C ARG A 429 25.70 26.44 -25.40
N ALA A 430 26.47 27.35 -26.00
CA ALA A 430 26.17 27.89 -27.32
C ALA A 430 26.09 26.81 -28.41
N LYS A 431 26.96 25.79 -28.36
CA LYS A 431 26.91 24.65 -29.28
C LYS A 431 25.65 23.82 -29.05
N TYR A 432 25.31 23.54 -27.79
CA TYR A 432 24.12 22.80 -27.41
C TYR A 432 22.85 23.50 -27.91
N ASP A 433 22.74 24.81 -27.69
CA ASP A 433 21.60 25.63 -28.10
C ASP A 433 21.44 25.64 -29.62
N SER A 434 22.54 25.82 -30.37
CA SER A 434 22.52 25.74 -31.83
C SER A 434 22.04 24.37 -32.34
N ASP A 435 22.41 23.28 -31.66
CA ASP A 435 21.96 21.95 -32.04
C ASP A 435 20.50 21.70 -31.64
N GLU A 436 20.01 22.28 -30.54
CA GLU A 436 18.58 22.28 -30.16
C GLU A 436 17.72 23.01 -31.18
N GLU A 437 18.13 24.20 -31.64
CA GLU A 437 17.42 24.95 -32.69
C GLU A 437 17.31 24.12 -33.99
N LYS A 438 18.37 23.42 -34.38
CA LYS A 438 18.35 22.51 -35.54
C LYS A 438 17.37 21.34 -35.33
N ARG A 439 17.23 20.83 -34.11
CA ARG A 439 16.26 19.76 -33.79
C ARG A 439 14.83 20.28 -33.86
N GLN A 440 14.57 21.46 -33.30
CA GLN A 440 13.25 22.09 -33.31
C GLN A 440 12.80 22.41 -34.74
N THR A 441 13.66 23.02 -35.55
CA THR A 441 13.35 23.34 -36.96
C THR A 441 13.02 22.08 -37.78
N LYS A 442 13.80 20.99 -37.64
CA LYS A 442 13.49 19.71 -38.30
C LYS A 442 12.13 19.15 -37.91
N LYS A 443 11.73 19.30 -36.64
CA LYS A 443 10.41 18.86 -36.15
C LYS A 443 9.28 19.69 -36.80
N THR A 444 9.46 20.99 -36.93
CA THR A 444 8.47 21.90 -37.55
C THR A 444 8.30 21.61 -39.04
N TYR A 445 9.39 21.44 -39.80
CA TYR A 445 9.32 21.15 -41.24
C TYR A 445 8.82 19.72 -41.56
N GLY A 446 9.09 18.74 -40.68
CA GLY A 446 8.58 17.37 -40.83
C GLY A 446 7.06 17.26 -40.68
N THR A 447 6.41 18.22 -39.99
CA THR A 447 4.96 18.21 -39.74
C THR A 447 4.17 18.90 -40.87
N VAL A 448 4.82 19.73 -41.70
CA VAL A 448 4.18 20.53 -42.76
C VAL A 448 4.17 19.84 -44.14
N SER A 449 4.92 18.75 -44.34
CA SER A 449 4.99 18.03 -45.61
C SER A 449 3.95 16.89 -45.73
N THR A 450 2.67 17.26 -45.84
CA THR A 450 1.73 16.48 -46.65
C THR A 450 1.06 17.43 -47.65
N PRO A 451 1.49 17.47 -48.92
CA PRO A 451 0.76 18.20 -49.94
C PRO A 451 -0.57 17.48 -50.15
N ARG A 452 -1.66 18.15 -49.81
CA ARG A 452 -3.02 17.77 -50.20
C ARG A 452 -3.02 17.64 -51.72
N LYS A 453 -3.03 16.41 -52.25
CA LYS A 453 -3.27 16.19 -53.68
C LYS A 453 -4.65 16.76 -54.00
N SER A 454 -4.68 17.86 -54.73
CA SER A 454 -5.88 18.34 -55.40
C SER A 454 -6.39 17.21 -56.31
N PRO A 455 -7.69 16.86 -56.28
CA PRO A 455 -8.22 15.92 -57.25
C PRO A 455 -8.24 16.60 -58.63
N LEU A 456 -7.53 16.00 -59.58
CA LEU A 456 -7.71 16.23 -61.00
C LEU A 456 -9.11 15.77 -61.42
N GLY A 457 -9.68 16.49 -62.38
CA GLY A 457 -11.08 16.41 -62.79
C GLY A 457 -11.56 15.07 -63.33
N GLY A 458 -12.89 14.97 -63.35
CA GLY A 458 -13.73 13.99 -64.02
C GLY A 458 -15.12 14.58 -64.13
#